data_AF-A0AAR2L1Q4-F1
#
_entry.id   AF-A0AAR2L1Q4-F1
#
_cell.length_a   1.000
_cell.length_b   1.000
_cell.length_c   1.000
_cell.angle_alpha   90.00
_cell.angle_beta   90.00
_cell.angle_gamma   90.00
#
_symmetry.space_group_name_H-M   'P 1'
#
loop_
_entity.id
_entity.type
_entity.pdbx_description
1 polymer ?
#
loop_
_entity_poly.entity_id
_entity_poly.type
_entity_poly.pdbx_seq_one_letter_code
_entity_poly.pdbx_strand_id
1 'polypeptide(L)' 'MLQHDNAQPHVARICTQFLEAENIPVLAWPAYSPDMSLIEHVWDALDWHIRQ' A
#
# COMPACT_ATOMS: atom_id res chain seq x y z
N MET A 1 10.24 -2.67 -4.88
CA MET A 1 8.86 -2.85 -5.37
C MET A 1 7.97 -2.15 -4.37
N LEU A 2 7.07 -1.27 -4.81
CA LEU A 2 6.12 -0.57 -3.96
C LEU A 2 4.86 -1.43 -3.83
N GLN A 3 4.42 -1.65 -2.60
CA GLN A 3 3.13 -2.26 -2.29
C GLN A 3 2.20 -1.16 -1.79
N HIS A 4 1.06 -0.98 -2.47
CA HIS A 4 -0.04 -0.13 -2.05
C HIS A 4 -1.35 -0.80 -2.45
N ASP A 5 -2.48 -0.39 -1.86
CA ASP A 5 -3.78 -0.90 -2.28
C ASP A 5 -4.20 -0.32 -3.65
N ASN A 6 -5.18 -0.95 -4.30
CA ASN A 6 -5.71 -0.45 -5.57
C ASN A 6 -6.78 0.63 -5.39
N ALA A 7 -6.76 1.41 -4.30
CA ALA A 7 -7.73 2.49 -4.14
C ALA A 7 -7.61 3.48 -5.31
N GLN A 8 -8.76 4.04 -5.71
CA GLN A 8 -8.87 4.89 -6.89
C GLN A 8 -7.83 6.02 -6.97
N PRO A 9 -7.44 6.70 -5.85
CA PRO A 9 -6.38 7.70 -5.90
C PRO A 9 -5.00 7.14 -6.28
N HIS A 10 -4.66 5.93 -5.82
CA HIS A 10 -3.34 5.34 -6.05
C HIS A 10 -3.17 4.79 -7.46
N VAL A 11 -4.27 4.37 -8.10
CA VAL A 11 -4.29 3.93 -9.50
C VAL A 11 -4.71 5.04 -10.48
N ALA A 12 -4.87 6.28 -9.99
CA ALA A 12 -5.14 7.42 -10.84
C ALA A 12 -3.97 7.63 -11.82
N ARG A 13 -4.27 8.06 -13.05
CA ARG A 13 -3.29 8.23 -14.12
C ARG A 13 -2.06 9.06 -13.70
N ILE A 14 -2.26 10.13 -12.93
CA ILE A 14 -1.16 10.98 -12.48
C ILE A 14 -0.21 10.23 -11.54
N CYS A 15 -0.75 9.37 -10.66
CA CYS A 15 0.03 8.55 -9.74
C CYS A 15 0.78 7.44 -10.49
N THR A 16 0.12 6.75 -11.42
CA THR A 16 0.79 5.68 -12.20
C THR A 16 1.90 6.25 -13.08
N GLN A 17 1.68 7.40 -13.73
CA GLN A 17 2.71 8.07 -14.55
C GLN A 17 3.91 8.52 -13.72
N PHE A 18 3.68 9.00 -12.49
CA PHE A 18 4.77 9.34 -11.58
C PHE A 18 5.60 8.10 -11.22
N LEU A 19 4.95 7.00 -10.84
CA LEU A 19 5.63 5.76 -10.48
C LEU A 19 6.42 5.16 -11.66
N GLU A 20 5.88 5.25 -12.88
CA GLU A 20 6.58 4.87 -14.11
C GLU A 20 7.81 5.75 -14.37
N ALA A 21 7.67 7.08 -14.26
CA ALA A 21 8.76 8.03 -14.49
C ALA A 21 9.91 7.84 -13.48
N GLU A 22 9.59 7.53 -12.24
CA GLU A 22 10.56 7.25 -11.16
C GLU A 22 11.09 5.81 -11.19
N ASN A 23 10.70 4.98 -12.17
CA ASN A 23 11.06 3.56 -12.27
C ASN A 23 10.76 2.76 -10.99
N ILE A 24 9.62 3.05 -10.35
CA ILE A 24 9.18 2.37 -9.13
C ILE A 24 8.27 1.19 -9.53
N PRO A 25 8.74 -0.07 -9.46
CA PRO A 25 7.89 -1.20 -9.79
C PRO A 25 6.81 -1.39 -8.73
N VAL A 26 5.54 -1.40 -9.15
CA VAL A 26 4.39 -1.64 -8.28
C VAL A 26 4.07 -3.14 -8.22
N LEU A 27 3.84 -3.65 -7.01
CA LEU A 27 3.40 -5.02 -6.80
C LEU A 27 1.91 -5.13 -7.13
N ALA A 28 1.54 -6.02 -8.06
CA ALA A 28 0.14 -6.32 -8.34
C ALA A 28 -0.51 -6.95 -7.10
N TRP A 29 -1.62 -6.37 -6.65
CA TRP A 29 -2.29 -6.78 -5.42
C TRP A 29 -3.77 -7.09 -5.62
N PRO A 30 -4.32 -8.14 -5.00
CA PRO A 30 -5.76 -8.41 -5.03
C PRO A 30 -6.55 -7.40 -4.19
N ALA A 31 -7.76 -7.08 -4.62
CA ALA A 31 -8.67 -6.23 -3.86
C ALA A 31 -9.09 -6.92 -2.55
N TYR A 32 -9.39 -6.13 -1.52
CA TYR A 32 -9.87 -6.61 -0.21
C TYR A 32 -8.96 -7.63 0.48
N SER A 33 -7.64 -7.46 0.34
CA SER A 33 -6.64 -8.31 1.01
C SER A 33 -5.75 -7.49 1.96
N PRO A 34 -6.31 -6.99 3.08
CA PRO A 34 -5.56 -6.24 4.08
C PRO A 34 -4.61 -7.16 4.88
N ASP A 35 -4.97 -8.42 5.06
CA ASP A 35 -4.21 -9.46 5.76
C ASP A 35 -2.81 -9.69 5.17
N MET A 36 -2.68 -9.50 3.86
CA MET A 36 -1.41 -9.66 3.18
C MET A 36 -0.55 -8.37 3.25
N SER A 37 -1.05 -7.28 3.82
CA SER A 37 -0.36 -5.97 3.85
C SER A 37 0.58 -5.85 5.04
N LEU A 38 1.86 -5.54 4.79
CA LEU A 38 2.84 -5.35 5.84
C LEU A 38 2.53 -4.13 6.74
N ILE A 39 1.86 -3.11 6.21
CA ILE A 39 1.54 -1.91 6.99
C ILE A 39 0.41 -2.16 8.00
N GLU A 40 -0.53 -3.07 7.71
CA GLU A 40 -1.58 -3.46 8.66
C GLU A 40 -0.98 -4.09 9.92
N HIS A 41 -0.01 -5.01 9.76
CA HIS A 41 0.71 -5.59 10.90
C HIS A 41 1.46 -4.54 11.74
N VAL A 42 2.01 -3.50 11.11
CA VAL A 42 2.67 -2.40 11.82
C VAL A 42 1.65 -1.56 12.59
N TRP A 43 0.49 -1.29 12.00
CA TRP A 43 -0.60 -0.60 12.69
C TRP A 43 -1.12 -1.39 13.88
N ASP A 44 -1.29 -2.71 13.76
CA ASP A 44 -1.69 -3.59 14.87
C ASP A 44 -0.69 -3.53 16.03
N ALA A 45 0.62 -3.59 15.71
CA ALA A 45 1.67 -3.49 16.72
C ALA A 45 1.69 -2.11 17.40
N LEU A 46 1.46 -1.04 16.63
CA LEU A 46 1.39 0.32 17.15
C LEU A 46 0.15 0.53 18.02
N ASP A 47 -1.01 0.05 17.59
CA ASP A 47 -2.27 0.12 18.34
C ASP A 47 -2.15 -0.65 19.67
N TRP A 48 -1.52 -1.84 19.65
CA TRP A 48 -1.18 -2.56 20.87
C TRP A 48 -0.31 -1.73 21.81
N HIS A 49 0.75 -1.09 21.29
CA HIS A 49 1.66 -0.29 22.09
C HIS A 49 0.99 0.97 22.69
N ILE A 50 0.09 1.62 21.97
CA ILE A 50 -0.64 2.81 22.43
C ILE A 50 -1.68 2.45 23.51
N ARG A 51 -2.22 1.23 23.48
CA ARG A 51 -3.27 0.79 24.43
C ARG A 51 -2.72 0.22 25.75
N GLN A 52 -1.40 0.12 25.93
CA GLN A 52 -0.75 -0.25 27.19
C GLN A 52 -0.43 0.99 28.05
#